data_AF-A0A4R6JWE6-F1
#
_entry.id   AF-A0A4R6JWE6-F1
#
_cell.length_a   1.000
_cell.length_b   1.000
_cell.length_c   1.000
_cell.angle_alpha   90.00
_cell.angle_beta   90.00
_cell.angle_gamma   90.00
#
_symmetry.space_group_name_H-M   'P 1'
#
loop_
_entity.id
_entity.type
_entity.pdbx_description
1 polymer ?
#
loop_
_entity_poly.entity_id
_entity_poly.type
_entity_poly.pdbx_seq_one_letter_code
_entity_poly.pdbx_strand_id
1 'polypeptide(L)'
;MRRHFTLRRTSAVLLLAGLALAVPNAAAAADEDPPVQASVASARATIAGYPVWAHFNDPRTAGGDDNTIHLELERLINNAPTGSTIRGTIHSLSIDSVAKALTNAENNRQVNVYIVIDGKNLDSTDSGVAELKKLKNHKFCTYGSGRACISTSADGDMHTKMFTFTATKDPSGVDRTNVSWFGSANLTYQTGPRSFNNTITVYGDAALMNGLNANFNDMYNRRHYSGNDYYDADSGRGYYQAAAADAYASPEADGQTDTINTRLNDATPDADCRLRIGMSFVTAGRPRITSLVKRFANAGCKVWIVVGSTDAKEINMTKSVYTELLDAGVKIRRMDMVHDKFFALYAKFGSAYQYRVYTGSQNWSQDALSENEEIFVKMAPESGSTHPLYDGFYAHFNDAYNYGVTCTTSNYPCKS
;
A
#
# COMPACT_ATOMS: atom_id res chain seq x y z
N MET A 1 -28.98 22.19 -92.47
CA MET A 1 -28.86 20.78 -92.03
C MET A 1 -29.08 20.72 -90.51
N ARG A 2 -30.28 20.30 -90.10
CA ARG A 2 -30.64 19.99 -88.70
C ARG A 2 -30.39 18.49 -88.47
N ARG A 3 -29.82 18.11 -87.33
CA ARG A 3 -30.03 16.77 -86.74
C ARG A 3 -30.22 16.93 -85.24
N HIS A 4 -31.47 16.70 -84.81
CA HIS A 4 -31.84 16.44 -83.43
C HIS A 4 -31.48 14.98 -83.09
N PHE A 5 -30.95 14.75 -81.89
CA PHE A 5 -30.98 13.44 -81.25
C PHE A 5 -31.49 13.58 -79.82
N THR A 6 -32.51 12.78 -79.55
CA THR A 6 -33.29 12.62 -78.33
C THR A 6 -32.54 11.69 -77.37
N LEU A 7 -32.31 12.10 -76.12
CA LEU A 7 -31.88 11.19 -75.05
C LEU A 7 -33.05 10.85 -74.13
N ARG A 8 -33.34 9.55 -74.02
CA ARG A 8 -34.33 8.94 -73.13
C ARG A 8 -33.89 9.03 -71.67
N ARG A 9 -34.83 9.38 -70.79
CA ARG A 9 -34.73 9.25 -69.33
C ARG A 9 -35.05 7.81 -68.94
N THR A 10 -34.10 7.12 -68.33
CA THR A 10 -34.32 5.88 -67.57
C THR A 10 -34.23 6.21 -66.08
N SER A 11 -35.36 6.10 -65.38
CA SER A 11 -35.44 6.19 -63.93
C SER A 11 -34.95 4.86 -63.33
N ALA A 12 -33.84 4.89 -62.61
CA ALA A 12 -33.39 3.78 -61.78
C ALA A 12 -33.97 3.95 -60.37
N VAL A 13 -34.79 2.98 -59.94
CA VAL A 13 -35.25 2.83 -58.56
C VAL A 13 -34.12 2.17 -57.77
N LEU A 14 -33.45 2.93 -56.89
CA LEU A 14 -32.50 2.38 -55.92
C LEU A 14 -33.29 1.81 -54.72
N LEU A 15 -33.27 0.48 -54.59
CA LEU A 15 -33.58 -0.18 -53.31
C LEU A 15 -32.39 0.03 -52.36
N LEU A 16 -32.58 0.83 -51.31
CA LEU A 16 -31.71 0.86 -50.13
C LEU A 16 -32.05 -0.34 -49.25
N ALA A 17 -31.25 -1.40 -49.37
CA ALA A 17 -31.20 -2.46 -48.36
C ALA A 17 -30.42 -1.93 -47.15
N GLY A 18 -31.13 -1.62 -46.06
CA GLY A 18 -30.52 -1.25 -44.79
C GLY A 18 -29.82 -2.47 -44.17
N LEU A 19 -28.49 -2.54 -44.30
CA LEU A 19 -27.68 -3.37 -43.42
C LEU A 19 -27.61 -2.70 -42.04
N ALA A 20 -28.43 -3.16 -41.10
CA ALA A 20 -28.22 -2.88 -39.69
C ALA A 20 -26.95 -3.62 -39.24
N LEU A 21 -25.84 -2.91 -39.14
CA LEU A 21 -24.66 -3.38 -38.43
C LEU A 21 -25.03 -3.46 -36.95
N ALA A 22 -25.29 -4.67 -36.47
CA ALA A 22 -25.39 -4.95 -35.05
C ALA A 22 -24.02 -4.70 -34.42
N VAL A 23 -23.83 -3.52 -33.85
CA VAL A 23 -22.73 -3.26 -32.92
C VAL A 23 -22.97 -4.20 -31.73
N PRO A 24 -22.04 -5.11 -31.39
CA PRO A 24 -22.18 -5.85 -30.16
C PRO A 24 -22.12 -4.82 -29.02
N ASN A 25 -23.27 -4.59 -28.38
CA ASN A 25 -23.30 -4.00 -27.06
C ASN A 25 -22.44 -4.91 -26.19
N ALA A 26 -21.23 -4.46 -25.86
CA ALA A 26 -20.50 -4.99 -24.72
C ALA A 26 -21.38 -4.71 -23.51
N ALA A 27 -22.20 -5.71 -23.15
CA ALA A 27 -23.00 -5.66 -21.95
C ALA A 27 -22.06 -5.35 -20.81
N ALA A 28 -22.28 -4.20 -20.17
CA ALA A 28 -21.67 -3.87 -18.89
C ALA A 28 -21.84 -5.09 -17.99
N ALA A 29 -20.74 -5.78 -17.69
CA ALA A 29 -20.75 -6.87 -16.73
C ALA A 29 -21.41 -6.33 -15.46
N ALA A 30 -22.56 -6.92 -15.15
CA ALA A 30 -23.35 -6.56 -14.00
C ALA A 30 -22.48 -6.57 -12.74
N ASP A 31 -22.87 -5.70 -11.81
CA ASP A 31 -22.29 -5.45 -10.50
C ASP A 31 -22.45 -6.67 -9.55
N GLU A 32 -22.24 -7.88 -10.04
CA GLU A 32 -22.27 -9.09 -9.22
C GLU A 32 -20.98 -9.18 -8.41
N ASP A 33 -21.15 -9.33 -7.10
CA ASP A 33 -20.06 -9.68 -6.20
C ASP A 33 -19.45 -11.00 -6.74
N PRO A 34 -18.15 -11.01 -7.09
CA PRO A 34 -17.52 -12.19 -7.64
C PRO A 34 -17.62 -13.35 -6.65
N PRO A 35 -17.69 -14.59 -7.14
CA PRO A 35 -17.73 -15.76 -6.26
C PRO A 35 -16.56 -15.71 -5.27
N VAL A 36 -16.84 -16.03 -4.01
CA VAL A 36 -15.86 -16.05 -2.92
C VAL A 36 -14.66 -16.90 -3.35
N GLN A 37 -13.54 -16.26 -3.64
CA GLN A 37 -12.27 -16.92 -3.93
C GLN A 37 -11.63 -17.40 -2.62
N ALA A 38 -10.77 -18.41 -2.70
CA ALA A 38 -9.95 -18.82 -1.57
C ALA A 38 -9.01 -17.68 -1.16
N SER A 39 -8.79 -17.53 0.15
CA SER A 39 -7.92 -16.49 0.71
C SER A 39 -6.51 -16.59 0.13
N VAL A 40 -5.91 -15.43 -0.16
CA VAL A 40 -4.59 -15.33 -0.77
C VAL A 40 -3.53 -15.03 0.28
N ALA A 41 -2.65 -15.98 0.56
CA ALA A 41 -1.52 -15.74 1.46
C ALA A 41 -0.35 -15.00 0.77
N SER A 42 -0.18 -15.19 -0.54
CA SER A 42 0.89 -14.54 -1.30
C SER A 42 0.59 -14.40 -2.79
N ALA A 43 1.25 -13.45 -3.44
CA ALA A 43 1.23 -13.27 -4.88
C ALA A 43 2.64 -13.02 -5.41
N ARG A 44 2.97 -13.63 -6.56
CA ARG A 44 4.26 -13.47 -7.24
C ARG A 44 4.07 -12.71 -8.54
N ALA A 45 4.87 -11.68 -8.75
CA ALA A 45 4.87 -10.85 -9.96
C ALA A 45 6.27 -10.62 -10.50
N THR A 46 6.34 -10.02 -11.69
CA THR A 46 7.56 -9.39 -12.22
C THR A 46 7.21 -7.96 -12.59
N ILE A 47 7.78 -7.00 -11.87
CA ILE A 47 7.47 -5.57 -12.00
C ILE A 47 8.70 -4.88 -12.56
N ALA A 48 8.57 -4.27 -13.74
CA ALA A 48 9.67 -3.62 -14.46
C ALA A 48 10.94 -4.51 -14.60
N GLY A 49 10.74 -5.83 -14.75
CA GLY A 49 11.83 -6.81 -14.87
C GLY A 49 12.35 -7.38 -13.54
N TYR A 50 11.87 -6.87 -12.40
CA TYR A 50 12.27 -7.34 -11.08
C TYR A 50 11.28 -8.35 -10.49
N PRO A 51 11.74 -9.47 -9.92
CA PRO A 51 10.88 -10.36 -9.16
C PRO A 51 10.29 -9.66 -7.94
N VAL A 52 8.98 -9.80 -7.74
CA VAL A 52 8.24 -9.20 -6.63
C VAL A 52 7.34 -10.24 -5.98
N TRP A 53 7.30 -10.25 -4.65
CA TRP A 53 6.33 -11.03 -3.88
C TRP A 53 5.53 -10.13 -2.97
N ALA A 54 4.21 -10.28 -2.99
CA ALA A 54 3.34 -9.77 -1.95
C ALA A 54 2.98 -10.91 -0.98
N HIS A 55 2.90 -10.58 0.30
CA HIS A 55 2.43 -11.48 1.35
C HIS A 55 1.33 -10.78 2.14
N PHE A 56 0.30 -11.55 2.49
CA PHE A 56 -0.90 -11.05 3.14
C PHE A 56 -1.19 -11.87 4.38
N ASN A 57 -1.78 -11.22 5.38
CA ASN A 57 -2.38 -11.90 6.52
C ASN A 57 -3.91 -11.88 6.36
N ASP A 58 -4.56 -13.01 6.52
CA ASP A 58 -6.01 -13.15 6.69
C ASP A 58 -6.28 -13.92 8.01
N PRO A 59 -6.40 -13.21 9.15
CA PRO A 59 -6.64 -13.85 10.43
C PRO A 59 -7.98 -14.60 10.47
N ARG A 60 -8.96 -14.23 9.64
CA ARG A 60 -10.27 -14.89 9.63
C ARG A 60 -10.16 -16.31 9.08
N THR A 61 -9.43 -16.51 7.98
CA THR A 61 -9.24 -17.86 7.41
C THR A 61 -8.16 -18.67 8.12
N ALA A 62 -7.22 -18.02 8.79
CA ALA A 62 -6.16 -18.68 9.58
C ALA A 62 -6.61 -19.11 10.99
N GLY A 63 -7.85 -18.82 11.40
CA GLY A 63 -8.35 -19.19 12.74
C GLY A 63 -7.91 -18.26 13.87
N GLY A 64 -7.54 -17.01 13.53
CA GLY A 64 -7.24 -15.94 14.47
C GLY A 64 -5.84 -15.34 14.29
N ASP A 65 -4.83 -16.20 14.05
CA ASP A 65 -3.43 -15.79 13.92
C ASP A 65 -2.89 -16.23 12.55
N ASP A 66 -2.68 -15.29 11.62
CA ASP A 66 -2.00 -15.54 10.35
C ASP A 66 -0.54 -15.06 10.40
N ASN A 67 0.38 -16.01 10.41
CA ASN A 67 1.80 -15.75 10.59
C ASN A 67 2.55 -15.48 9.27
N THR A 68 1.85 -15.48 8.13
CA THR A 68 2.44 -15.41 6.78
C THR A 68 3.47 -14.30 6.62
N ILE A 69 3.13 -13.07 7.00
CA ILE A 69 4.03 -11.92 6.80
C ILE A 69 5.29 -11.99 7.68
N HIS A 70 5.17 -12.36 8.95
CA HIS A 70 6.35 -12.36 9.82
C HIS A 70 7.25 -13.58 9.56
N LEU A 71 6.66 -14.74 9.19
CA LEU A 71 7.44 -15.89 8.75
C LEU A 71 8.21 -15.58 7.48
N GLU A 72 7.66 -14.78 6.56
CA GLU A 72 8.41 -14.28 5.41
C GLU A 72 9.59 -13.39 5.84
N LEU A 73 9.36 -12.44 6.75
CA LEU A 73 10.46 -11.59 7.25
C LEU A 73 11.55 -12.43 7.93
N GLU A 74 11.18 -13.39 8.77
CA GLU A 74 12.11 -14.34 9.38
C GLU A 74 12.86 -15.16 8.34
N ARG A 75 12.19 -15.60 7.27
CA ARG A 75 12.82 -16.31 6.16
C ARG A 75 13.88 -15.43 5.50
N LEU A 76 13.60 -14.16 5.24
CA LEU A 76 14.57 -13.20 4.67
C LEU A 76 15.78 -13.02 5.60
N ILE A 77 15.55 -12.86 6.91
CA ILE A 77 16.61 -12.69 7.92
C ILE A 77 17.47 -13.96 8.06
N ASN A 78 16.83 -15.13 8.06
CA ASN A 78 17.51 -16.41 8.23
C ASN A 78 18.34 -16.82 7.02
N ASN A 79 17.99 -16.32 5.83
CA ASN A 79 18.72 -16.57 4.58
C ASN A 79 19.74 -15.46 4.23
N ALA A 80 19.91 -14.44 5.06
CA ALA A 80 20.97 -13.44 4.87
C ALA A 80 22.36 -14.10 5.08
N PRO A 81 23.25 -14.08 4.06
CA PRO A 81 24.54 -14.76 4.14
C PRO A 81 25.55 -13.98 4.99
N THR A 82 26.59 -14.67 5.47
CA THR A 82 27.68 -14.04 6.23
C THR A 82 28.28 -12.82 5.52
N GLY A 83 28.50 -11.75 6.29
CA GLY A 83 29.04 -10.48 5.77
C GLY A 83 28.02 -9.60 5.04
N SER A 84 26.79 -10.06 4.79
CA SER A 84 25.73 -9.21 4.26
C SER A 84 25.23 -8.21 5.32
N THR A 85 24.37 -7.27 4.90
CA THR A 85 23.79 -6.25 5.79
C THR A 85 22.28 -6.32 5.76
N ILE A 86 21.68 -6.22 6.95
CA ILE A 86 20.25 -6.02 7.19
C ILE A 86 20.08 -4.63 7.80
N ARG A 87 19.18 -3.82 7.23
CA ARG A 87 18.70 -2.58 7.85
C ARG A 87 17.20 -2.71 8.06
N GLY A 88 16.68 -2.34 9.23
CA GLY A 88 15.27 -2.51 9.54
C GLY A 88 14.68 -1.40 10.40
N THR A 89 13.46 -0.98 10.08
CA THR A 89 12.68 -0.05 10.90
C THR A 89 11.49 -0.77 11.51
N ILE A 90 11.31 -0.60 12.81
CA ILE A 90 10.28 -1.31 13.58
C ILE A 90 9.47 -0.31 14.40
N HIS A 91 8.23 -0.05 14.00
CA HIS A 91 7.34 0.81 14.77
C HIS A 91 6.96 0.20 16.15
N SER A 92 6.69 -1.11 16.20
CA SER A 92 6.38 -1.79 17.45
C SER A 92 6.73 -3.26 17.39
N LEU A 93 7.20 -3.82 18.52
CA LEU A 93 7.72 -5.17 18.62
C LEU A 93 7.18 -5.90 19.85
N SER A 94 6.60 -7.07 19.62
CA SER A 94 6.41 -8.12 20.63
C SER A 94 6.62 -9.54 20.10
N ILE A 95 6.84 -9.71 18.79
CA ILE A 95 7.12 -11.02 18.18
C ILE A 95 8.59 -11.40 18.47
N ASP A 96 8.77 -12.25 19.46
CA ASP A 96 10.08 -12.75 19.90
C ASP A 96 10.90 -13.39 18.78
N SER A 97 10.27 -14.15 17.90
CA SER A 97 10.94 -14.95 16.87
C SER A 97 11.68 -14.06 15.86
N VAL A 98 11.11 -12.91 15.49
CA VAL A 98 11.78 -11.93 14.63
C VAL A 98 13.00 -11.32 15.34
N ALA A 99 12.86 -10.94 16.60
CA ALA A 99 13.99 -10.40 17.38
C ALA A 99 15.12 -11.43 17.51
N LYS A 100 14.79 -12.70 17.81
CA LYS A 100 15.74 -13.81 17.87
C LYS A 100 16.37 -14.11 16.51
N ALA A 101 15.63 -13.98 15.41
CA ALA A 101 16.17 -14.17 14.06
C ALA A 101 17.25 -13.12 13.75
N LEU A 102 17.02 -11.85 14.13
CA LEU A 102 17.98 -10.76 13.96
C LEU A 102 19.24 -10.96 14.81
N THR A 103 19.10 -11.28 16.11
CA THR A 103 20.27 -11.52 16.99
C THR A 103 21.05 -12.76 16.57
N ASN A 104 20.37 -13.82 16.09
CA ASN A 104 21.03 -14.99 15.52
C ASN A 104 21.77 -14.66 14.22
N ALA A 105 21.24 -13.78 13.37
CA ALA A 105 21.92 -13.32 12.17
C ALA A 105 23.24 -12.61 12.51
N GLU A 106 23.22 -11.71 13.50
CA GLU A 106 24.42 -10.99 13.93
C GLU A 106 25.43 -11.91 14.63
N ASN A 107 24.98 -12.68 15.63
CA ASN A 107 25.89 -13.40 16.53
C ASN A 107 26.43 -14.70 15.95
N ASN A 108 25.60 -15.44 15.21
CA ASN A 108 25.96 -16.78 14.74
C ASN A 108 26.32 -16.82 13.26
N ARG A 109 25.79 -15.88 12.45
CA ARG A 109 26.03 -15.83 11.00
C ARG A 109 26.88 -14.65 10.56
N GLN A 110 27.29 -13.78 11.48
CA GLN A 110 28.13 -12.60 11.20
C GLN A 110 27.52 -11.68 10.12
N VAL A 111 26.19 -11.51 10.17
CA VAL A 111 25.47 -10.52 9.35
C VAL A 111 25.53 -9.17 10.07
N ASN A 112 25.73 -8.09 9.32
CA ASN A 112 25.70 -6.74 9.88
C ASN A 112 24.25 -6.29 10.04
N VAL A 113 23.76 -6.17 11.26
CA VAL A 113 22.35 -5.82 11.53
C VAL A 113 22.26 -4.41 12.10
N TYR A 114 21.45 -3.55 11.48
CA TYR A 114 21.14 -2.20 11.94
C TYR A 114 19.64 -2.01 12.10
N ILE A 115 19.18 -1.62 13.28
CA ILE A 115 17.75 -1.44 13.55
C ILE A 115 17.45 -0.03 14.07
N VAL A 116 16.40 0.58 13.54
CA VAL A 116 15.74 1.76 14.10
C VAL A 116 14.37 1.35 14.64
N ILE A 117 14.02 1.81 15.84
CA ILE A 117 12.80 1.44 16.55
C ILE A 117 12.13 2.69 17.08
N ASP A 118 10.80 2.71 17.03
CA ASP A 118 10.02 3.80 17.62
C ASP A 118 10.32 3.95 19.11
N GLY A 119 10.41 5.21 19.55
CA GLY A 119 10.72 5.58 20.93
C GLY A 119 9.80 4.96 21.98
N LYS A 120 8.54 4.66 21.66
CA LYS A 120 7.61 4.04 22.62
C LYS A 120 8.06 2.67 23.10
N ASN A 121 8.94 2.00 22.35
CA ASN A 121 9.48 0.70 22.74
C ASN A 121 10.69 0.83 23.68
N LEU A 122 11.21 2.04 23.93
CA LEU A 122 12.43 2.25 24.72
C LEU A 122 12.32 1.64 26.13
N ASP A 123 11.18 1.90 26.79
CA ASP A 123 10.90 1.43 28.15
C ASP A 123 10.08 0.13 28.18
N SER A 124 9.86 -0.50 27.03
CA SER A 124 9.13 -1.77 26.96
C SER A 124 9.91 -2.87 27.69
N THR A 125 9.17 -3.68 28.46
CA THR A 125 9.65 -4.88 29.15
C THR A 125 9.39 -6.17 28.35
N ASP A 126 8.85 -6.04 27.14
CA ASP A 126 8.60 -7.17 26.24
C ASP A 126 9.90 -7.92 25.90
N SER A 127 9.84 -9.25 25.88
CA SER A 127 10.99 -10.12 25.62
C SER A 127 11.60 -9.91 24.24
N GLY A 128 10.80 -9.59 23.23
CA GLY A 128 11.28 -9.27 21.89
C GLY A 128 12.10 -7.98 21.87
N VAL A 129 11.67 -6.96 22.62
CA VAL A 129 12.44 -5.72 22.78
C VAL A 129 13.73 -5.96 23.56
N ALA A 130 13.67 -6.73 24.65
CA ALA A 130 14.85 -7.10 25.44
C ALA A 130 15.87 -7.90 24.61
N GLU A 131 15.41 -8.81 23.75
CA GLU A 131 16.25 -9.54 22.81
C GLU A 131 16.90 -8.60 21.79
N LEU A 132 16.12 -7.68 21.19
CA LEU A 132 16.62 -6.77 20.17
C LEU A 132 17.69 -5.81 20.72
N LYS A 133 17.58 -5.38 21.99
CA LYS A 133 18.61 -4.58 22.68
C LYS A 133 19.99 -5.25 22.75
N LYS A 134 20.10 -6.55 22.45
CA LYS A 134 21.38 -7.27 22.36
C LYS A 134 22.14 -6.98 21.06
N LEU A 135 21.48 -6.44 20.03
CA LEU A 135 22.13 -6.09 18.77
C LEU A 135 23.15 -4.98 18.96
N LYS A 136 24.28 -5.05 18.26
CA LYS A 136 25.33 -4.01 18.34
C LYS A 136 24.86 -2.66 17.82
N ASN A 137 24.07 -2.66 16.74
CA ASN A 137 23.61 -1.44 16.09
C ASN A 137 22.08 -1.33 16.15
N HIS A 138 21.56 -0.82 17.25
CA HIS A 138 20.14 -0.47 17.39
C HIS A 138 19.98 0.97 17.89
N LYS A 139 18.89 1.63 17.48
CA LYS A 139 18.52 2.98 17.93
C LYS A 139 17.03 3.03 18.22
N PHE A 140 16.68 3.53 19.42
CA PHE A 140 15.34 4.00 19.71
C PHE A 140 15.24 5.47 19.33
N CYS A 141 14.21 5.80 18.56
CA CYS A 141 13.91 7.14 18.11
C CYS A 141 13.43 8.01 19.28
N THR A 142 13.94 9.23 19.38
CA THR A 142 13.48 10.21 20.38
C THR A 142 13.71 11.62 19.87
N TYR A 143 12.73 12.51 20.08
CA TYR A 143 12.88 13.95 19.87
C TYR A 143 11.99 14.73 20.86
N GLY A 144 12.59 15.43 21.83
CA GLY A 144 11.81 16.06 22.91
C GLY A 144 10.98 15.01 23.66
N SER A 145 9.65 15.19 23.67
CA SER A 145 8.68 14.19 24.16
C SER A 145 8.20 13.20 23.10
N GLY A 146 8.52 13.44 21.82
CA GLY A 146 8.15 12.60 20.69
C GLY A 146 9.05 11.36 20.55
N ARG A 147 8.59 10.43 19.71
CA ARG A 147 9.16 9.07 19.54
C ARG A 147 9.69 8.82 18.14
N ALA A 148 9.76 9.88 17.34
CA ALA A 148 10.29 9.96 16.00
C ALA A 148 11.82 10.15 15.98
N CYS A 149 12.46 9.79 14.87
CA CYS A 149 13.88 9.95 14.61
C CYS A 149 14.22 11.20 13.78
N ILE A 150 13.42 11.48 12.76
CA ILE A 150 13.49 12.61 11.83
C ILE A 150 12.48 13.69 12.23
N SER A 151 11.24 13.31 12.55
CA SER A 151 10.20 14.29 12.86
C SER A 151 10.56 15.10 14.11
N THR A 152 10.23 16.38 14.06
CA THR A 152 10.36 17.32 15.19
C THR A 152 9.03 17.55 15.92
N SER A 153 7.96 16.83 15.54
CA SER A 153 6.68 16.90 16.26
C SER A 153 6.78 16.26 17.65
N ALA A 154 6.13 16.88 18.64
CA ALA A 154 6.02 16.31 19.99
C ALA A 154 5.16 15.03 20.02
N ASP A 155 4.27 14.88 19.04
CA ASP A 155 3.36 13.74 18.86
C ASP A 155 3.86 12.75 17.80
N GLY A 156 5.01 13.04 17.17
CA GLY A 156 5.55 12.23 16.08
C GLY A 156 6.06 10.86 16.55
N ASP A 157 5.65 9.82 15.83
CA ASP A 157 6.12 8.43 15.98
C ASP A 157 7.02 8.03 14.79
N MET A 158 7.97 7.12 15.01
CA MET A 158 8.61 6.39 13.91
C MET A 158 7.70 5.24 13.49
N HIS A 159 6.89 5.47 12.46
CA HIS A 159 5.84 4.55 12.02
C HIS A 159 6.21 3.77 10.75
N THR A 160 7.44 3.91 10.25
CA THR A 160 7.95 3.18 9.08
C THR A 160 8.19 1.69 9.40
N LYS A 161 7.74 0.80 8.50
CA LYS A 161 7.90 -0.66 8.62
C LYS A 161 8.55 -1.20 7.37
N MET A 162 9.87 -1.29 7.38
CA MET A 162 10.64 -1.78 6.24
C MET A 162 11.92 -2.47 6.66
N PHE A 163 12.41 -3.34 5.80
CA PHE A 163 13.72 -3.97 5.89
C PHE A 163 14.39 -3.96 4.53
N THR A 164 15.70 -3.78 4.52
CA THR A 164 16.54 -4.00 3.35
C THR A 164 17.61 -5.03 3.64
N PHE A 165 17.96 -5.81 2.61
CA PHE A 165 18.98 -6.85 2.66
C PHE A 165 19.91 -6.66 1.48
N THR A 166 21.22 -6.58 1.73
CA THR A 166 22.19 -6.57 0.61
C THR A 166 22.20 -7.89 -0.13
N ALA A 167 21.92 -9.00 0.56
CA ALA A 167 21.67 -10.31 -0.02
C ALA A 167 20.76 -11.17 0.88
N THR A 168 19.91 -11.99 0.27
CA THR A 168 19.11 -13.06 0.90
C THR A 168 18.53 -13.97 -0.20
N LYS A 169 17.64 -14.91 0.13
CA LYS A 169 16.96 -15.77 -0.86
C LYS A 169 15.54 -15.31 -1.13
N ASP A 170 15.05 -15.51 -2.34
CA ASP A 170 13.61 -15.42 -2.63
C ASP A 170 12.86 -16.69 -2.17
N PRO A 171 11.52 -16.73 -2.23
CA PRO A 171 10.74 -17.91 -1.82
C PRO A 171 11.00 -19.17 -2.66
N SER A 172 11.65 -19.03 -3.83
CA SER A 172 12.09 -20.17 -4.65
C SER A 172 13.50 -20.66 -4.28
N GLY A 173 14.13 -20.08 -3.24
CA GLY A 173 15.46 -20.45 -2.77
C GLY A 173 16.61 -19.85 -3.60
N VAL A 174 16.32 -18.94 -4.54
CA VAL A 174 17.33 -18.30 -5.38
C VAL A 174 17.98 -17.16 -4.62
N ASP A 175 19.31 -17.09 -4.64
CA ASP A 175 20.05 -15.95 -4.05
C ASP A 175 19.75 -14.66 -4.82
N ARG A 176 19.41 -13.61 -4.06
CA ARG A 176 19.07 -12.28 -4.56
C ARG A 176 19.88 -11.24 -3.81
N THR A 177 20.25 -10.18 -4.51
CA THR A 177 20.83 -8.97 -3.93
C THR A 177 19.85 -7.81 -4.01
N ASN A 178 20.12 -6.73 -3.28
CA ASN A 178 19.32 -5.51 -3.31
C ASN A 178 17.83 -5.78 -3.04
N VAL A 179 17.55 -6.29 -1.84
CA VAL A 179 16.20 -6.72 -1.47
C VAL A 179 15.57 -5.69 -0.56
N SER A 180 14.33 -5.32 -0.87
CA SER A 180 13.53 -4.36 -0.11
C SER A 180 12.21 -4.99 0.29
N TRP A 181 11.93 -5.03 1.58
CA TRP A 181 10.67 -5.49 2.19
C TRP A 181 10.01 -4.30 2.88
N PHE A 182 8.71 -4.09 2.67
CA PHE A 182 7.96 -3.00 3.29
C PHE A 182 6.46 -3.29 3.31
N GLY A 183 5.71 -2.63 4.18
CA GLY A 183 4.25 -2.72 4.18
C GLY A 183 3.59 -2.21 5.45
N SER A 184 2.43 -2.77 5.79
CA SER A 184 1.56 -2.28 6.85
C SER A 184 1.79 -2.91 8.23
N ALA A 185 2.41 -4.09 8.27
CA ALA A 185 2.44 -4.93 9.46
C ALA A 185 3.36 -4.39 10.55
N ASN A 186 2.83 -4.25 11.77
CA ASN A 186 3.64 -4.16 12.98
C ASN A 186 4.22 -5.54 13.31
N LEU A 187 5.32 -5.57 14.07
CA LEU A 187 5.91 -6.81 14.58
C LEU A 187 5.39 -7.15 15.98
N THR A 188 4.08 -7.00 16.19
CA THR A 188 3.40 -7.34 17.45
C THR A 188 2.41 -8.47 17.22
N TYR A 189 2.16 -9.32 18.22
CA TYR A 189 1.15 -10.37 18.10
C TYR A 189 -0.25 -9.82 17.80
N GLN A 190 -0.58 -8.63 18.31
CA GLN A 190 -1.94 -8.07 18.19
C GLN A 190 -2.25 -7.46 16.83
N THR A 191 -1.29 -6.80 16.17
CA THR A 191 -1.52 -6.10 14.89
C THR A 191 -0.69 -6.63 13.74
N GLY A 192 0.16 -7.62 13.98
CA GLY A 192 0.80 -8.44 12.97
C GLY A 192 -0.14 -9.59 12.55
N PRO A 193 -0.06 -10.75 13.20
CA PRO A 193 -0.78 -11.95 12.75
C PRO A 193 -2.30 -11.90 12.95
N ARG A 194 -2.80 -11.11 13.91
CA ARG A 194 -4.25 -10.99 14.19
C ARG A 194 -4.97 -9.96 13.35
N SER A 195 -4.31 -9.38 12.34
CA SER A 195 -4.87 -8.32 11.52
C SER A 195 -4.65 -8.57 10.04
N PHE A 196 -5.60 -8.10 9.23
CA PHE A 196 -5.38 -7.99 7.79
C PHE A 196 -4.25 -7.00 7.55
N ASN A 197 -3.20 -7.48 6.90
CA ASN A 197 -2.00 -6.72 6.58
C ASN A 197 -1.49 -7.16 5.23
N ASN A 198 -0.63 -6.32 4.65
CA ASN A 198 0.08 -6.63 3.43
C ASN A 198 1.53 -6.19 3.53
N THR A 199 2.40 -6.91 2.82
CA THR A 199 3.79 -6.52 2.59
C THR A 199 4.21 -6.84 1.17
N ILE A 200 5.20 -6.13 0.67
CA ILE A 200 5.83 -6.36 -0.63
C ILE A 200 7.31 -6.55 -0.42
N THR A 201 7.88 -7.54 -1.11
CA THR A 201 9.33 -7.73 -1.26
C THR A 201 9.71 -7.56 -2.72
N VAL A 202 10.61 -6.62 -2.99
CA VAL A 202 11.23 -6.40 -4.30
C VAL A 202 12.66 -6.94 -4.27
N TYR A 203 13.02 -7.73 -5.28
CA TYR A 203 14.34 -8.33 -5.39
C TYR A 203 15.13 -7.75 -6.56
N GLY A 204 16.34 -7.25 -6.32
CA GLY A 204 17.30 -6.87 -7.36
C GLY A 204 17.33 -5.37 -7.68
N ASP A 205 16.33 -4.59 -7.29
CA ASP A 205 16.27 -3.15 -7.60
C ASP A 205 17.18 -2.36 -6.63
N ALA A 206 18.42 -2.12 -7.07
CA ALA A 206 19.41 -1.38 -6.29
C ALA A 206 18.99 0.07 -6.01
N ALA A 207 18.28 0.73 -6.93
CA ALA A 207 17.85 2.12 -6.75
C ALA A 207 16.82 2.21 -5.62
N LEU A 208 15.85 1.29 -5.59
CA LEU A 208 14.86 1.22 -4.52
C LEU A 208 15.53 0.96 -3.17
N MET A 209 16.40 -0.05 -3.10
CA MET A 209 17.11 -0.37 -1.85
C MET A 209 17.96 0.82 -1.36
N ASN A 210 18.66 1.51 -2.26
CA ASN A 210 19.50 2.65 -1.91
C ASN A 210 18.68 3.84 -1.40
N GLY A 211 17.53 4.13 -2.00
CA GLY A 211 16.62 5.17 -1.53
C GLY A 211 16.04 4.87 -0.15
N LEU A 212 15.55 3.64 0.07
CA LEU A 212 15.09 3.20 1.39
C LEU A 212 16.23 3.24 2.42
N ASN A 213 17.46 2.89 2.03
CA ASN A 213 18.63 3.01 2.89
C ASN A 213 19.00 4.47 3.20
N ALA A 214 18.76 5.42 2.29
CA ALA A 214 18.95 6.83 2.57
C ALA A 214 17.99 7.31 3.67
N ASN A 215 16.71 6.94 3.57
CA ASN A 215 15.73 7.19 4.63
C ASN A 215 16.11 6.53 5.96
N PHE A 216 16.52 5.26 5.92
CA PHE A 216 17.03 4.57 7.11
C PHE A 216 18.20 5.31 7.75
N ASN A 217 19.16 5.77 6.94
CA ASN A 217 20.34 6.45 7.45
C ASN A 217 19.98 7.80 8.10
N ASP A 218 19.02 8.54 7.54
CA ASP A 218 18.55 9.78 8.17
C ASP A 218 17.85 9.49 9.50
N MET A 219 17.01 8.45 9.58
CA MET A 219 16.41 8.00 10.84
C MET A 219 17.46 7.53 11.85
N TYR A 220 18.39 6.67 11.43
CA TYR A 220 19.44 6.11 12.31
C TYR A 220 20.35 7.20 12.89
N ASN A 221 20.62 8.24 12.10
CA ASN A 221 21.40 9.41 12.52
C ASN A 221 20.56 10.50 13.20
N ARG A 222 19.24 10.29 13.35
CA ARG A 222 18.28 11.26 13.89
C ARG A 222 18.44 12.65 13.28
N ARG A 223 18.39 12.71 11.94
CA ARG A 223 18.51 13.97 11.20
C ARG A 223 17.16 14.67 11.13
N HIS A 224 17.15 15.94 11.55
CA HIS A 224 15.98 16.80 11.53
C HIS A 224 16.09 17.86 10.43
N TYR A 225 14.95 18.31 9.94
CA TYR A 225 14.85 19.27 8.84
C TYR A 225 13.95 20.43 9.24
N SER A 226 14.20 21.59 8.64
CA SER A 226 13.43 22.81 8.93
C SER A 226 11.95 22.60 8.62
N GLY A 227 11.07 23.16 9.45
CA GLY A 227 9.62 23.11 9.25
C GLY A 227 8.98 21.72 9.41
N ASN A 228 9.70 20.74 9.99
CA ASN A 228 9.29 19.34 10.00
C ASN A 228 9.08 18.75 8.59
N ASP A 229 9.84 19.24 7.59
CA ASP A 229 9.67 18.88 6.19
C ASP A 229 10.75 17.87 5.74
N TYR A 230 10.45 16.58 5.88
CA TYR A 230 11.35 15.55 5.38
C TYR A 230 11.18 15.35 3.87
N TYR A 231 9.94 15.28 3.38
CA TYR A 231 9.67 15.11 1.96
C TYR A 231 10.03 16.37 1.17
N ASP A 232 11.04 16.27 0.32
CA ASP A 232 11.54 17.37 -0.50
C ASP A 232 12.05 16.81 -1.83
N ALA A 233 11.16 16.85 -2.83
CA ALA A 233 11.43 16.32 -4.15
C ALA A 233 12.56 17.05 -4.88
N ASP A 234 12.79 18.34 -4.59
CA ASP A 234 13.83 19.15 -5.24
C ASP A 234 15.23 18.73 -4.81
N SER A 235 15.41 18.35 -3.53
CA SER A 235 16.66 17.77 -3.03
C SER A 235 16.76 16.25 -3.21
N GLY A 236 15.67 15.58 -3.59
CA GLY A 236 15.57 14.11 -3.64
C GLY A 236 15.44 13.45 -2.27
N ARG A 237 15.19 14.22 -1.21
CA ARG A 237 15.02 13.72 0.15
C ARG A 237 13.59 13.23 0.36
N GLY A 238 13.44 12.05 0.96
CA GLY A 238 12.11 11.45 1.12
C GLY A 238 11.42 11.10 -0.20
N TYR A 239 12.11 11.18 -1.34
CA TYR A 239 11.58 10.88 -2.66
C TYR A 239 12.56 9.98 -3.42
N TYR A 240 12.22 8.71 -3.52
CA TYR A 240 13.12 7.67 -4.01
C TYR A 240 12.53 6.99 -5.23
N GLN A 241 13.06 7.31 -6.40
CA GLN A 241 12.58 6.74 -7.65
C GLN A 241 13.37 5.49 -8.02
N ALA A 242 12.65 4.45 -8.43
CA ALA A 242 13.26 3.22 -8.92
C ALA A 242 12.38 2.58 -9.99
N ALA A 243 12.91 1.53 -10.64
CA ALA A 243 12.21 0.90 -11.74
C ALA A 243 11.01 0.07 -11.25
N ALA A 244 11.16 -0.67 -10.16
CA ALA A 244 10.11 -1.51 -9.61
C ALA A 244 9.08 -0.71 -8.79
N ALA A 245 9.50 0.35 -8.10
CA ALA A 245 8.63 1.17 -7.27
C ALA A 245 9.25 2.54 -6.97
N ASP A 246 8.40 3.55 -6.76
CA ASP A 246 8.80 4.81 -6.14
C ASP A 246 8.38 4.82 -4.67
N ALA A 247 9.27 5.26 -3.76
CA ALA A 247 8.97 5.42 -2.34
C ALA A 247 9.00 6.89 -1.92
N TYR A 248 8.07 7.25 -1.04
CA TYR A 248 7.83 8.60 -0.54
C TYR A 248 7.82 8.52 0.99
N ALA A 249 8.61 9.34 1.66
CA ALA A 249 8.74 9.30 3.11
C ALA A 249 8.36 10.64 3.74
N SER A 250 7.56 10.57 4.80
CA SER A 250 7.09 11.71 5.61
C SER A 250 7.98 11.89 6.86
N PRO A 251 7.84 12.97 7.65
CA PRO A 251 6.79 14.00 7.63
C PRO A 251 6.88 14.97 6.42
N GLU A 252 5.73 15.51 6.02
CA GLU A 252 5.61 16.65 5.11
C GLU A 252 5.27 17.92 5.91
N ALA A 253 5.85 19.07 5.57
CA ALA A 253 5.50 20.32 6.28
C ALA A 253 4.03 20.74 6.09
N ASP A 254 3.55 21.58 7.02
CA ASP A 254 2.22 22.17 6.94
C ASP A 254 1.99 22.88 5.59
N GLY A 255 0.93 22.47 4.90
CA GLY A 255 0.58 23.02 3.59
C GLY A 255 1.37 22.45 2.41
N GLN A 256 2.33 21.54 2.62
CA GLN A 256 2.99 20.79 1.56
C GLN A 256 2.04 19.80 0.87
N THR A 257 2.52 19.23 -0.24
CA THR A 257 1.71 18.41 -1.13
C THR A 257 1.64 16.96 -0.69
N ASP A 258 0.52 16.61 -0.04
CA ASP A 258 0.15 15.24 0.32
C ASP A 258 0.55 14.20 -0.75
N THR A 259 1.53 13.36 -0.41
CA THR A 259 2.15 12.37 -1.32
C THR A 259 1.15 11.35 -1.86
N ILE A 260 0.22 10.85 -1.03
CA ILE A 260 -0.84 9.94 -1.47
C ILE A 260 -1.78 10.65 -2.45
N ASN A 261 -2.26 11.83 -2.10
CA ASN A 261 -3.12 12.64 -2.95
C ASN A 261 -2.47 12.89 -4.31
N THR A 262 -1.19 13.25 -4.33
CA THR A 262 -0.46 13.54 -5.57
C THR A 262 -0.37 12.30 -6.47
N ARG A 263 -0.06 11.14 -5.90
CA ARG A 263 0.12 9.90 -6.69
C ARG A 263 -1.16 9.22 -7.12
N LEU A 264 -2.25 9.40 -6.37
CA LEU A 264 -3.59 9.04 -6.84
C LEU A 264 -4.06 10.01 -7.93
N ASN A 265 -3.68 11.29 -7.84
CA ASN A 265 -4.07 12.31 -8.80
C ASN A 265 -3.41 12.14 -10.18
N ASP A 266 -2.37 11.29 -10.31
CA ASP A 266 -1.77 10.90 -11.59
C ASP A 266 -2.77 10.15 -12.52
N ALA A 267 -3.86 9.59 -11.96
CA ALA A 267 -4.87 8.89 -12.73
C ALA A 267 -6.01 9.81 -13.19
N THR A 268 -6.47 9.58 -14.42
CA THR A 268 -7.71 10.14 -14.96
C THR A 268 -8.84 9.13 -14.76
N PRO A 269 -9.79 9.36 -13.82
CA PRO A 269 -10.89 8.44 -13.59
C PRO A 269 -11.98 8.58 -14.68
N ASP A 270 -12.65 7.47 -14.96
CA ASP A 270 -13.82 7.35 -15.84
C ASP A 270 -14.68 6.14 -15.41
N ALA A 271 -15.69 5.76 -16.20
CA ALA A 271 -16.60 4.65 -15.89
C ALA A 271 -15.92 3.26 -15.83
N ASP A 272 -14.76 3.11 -16.47
CA ASP A 272 -14.01 1.85 -16.48
C ASP A 272 -13.06 1.73 -15.28
N CYS A 273 -12.76 2.85 -14.61
CA CYS A 273 -11.93 2.89 -13.41
C CYS A 273 -12.47 2.00 -12.28
N ARG A 274 -11.55 1.38 -11.54
CA ARG A 274 -11.80 0.57 -10.33
C ARG A 274 -10.79 0.95 -9.26
N LEU A 275 -11.27 1.45 -8.11
CA LEU A 275 -10.45 1.82 -6.96
C LEU A 275 -10.86 1.03 -5.72
N ARG A 276 -9.92 0.28 -5.13
CA ARG A 276 -10.13 -0.48 -3.90
C ARG A 276 -9.15 -0.01 -2.84
N ILE A 277 -9.65 0.31 -1.65
CA ILE A 277 -8.86 0.90 -0.56
C ILE A 277 -9.02 0.03 0.70
N GLY A 278 -7.91 -0.54 1.17
CA GLY A 278 -7.83 -1.20 2.47
C GLY A 278 -7.11 -0.28 3.44
N MET A 279 -7.79 0.14 4.51
CA MET A 279 -7.24 1.13 5.43
C MET A 279 -7.57 0.82 6.89
N SER A 280 -6.58 0.90 7.78
CA SER A 280 -6.83 0.68 9.21
C SER A 280 -7.73 1.75 9.79
N PHE A 281 -7.46 3.02 9.46
CA PHE A 281 -8.34 4.13 9.82
C PHE A 281 -8.23 5.34 8.89
N VAL A 282 -9.29 6.13 8.87
CA VAL A 282 -9.44 7.34 8.03
C VAL A 282 -9.99 8.49 8.87
N THR A 283 -9.31 9.63 8.89
CA THR A 283 -9.78 10.81 9.63
C THR A 283 -10.04 12.00 8.70
N ALA A 284 -10.63 13.05 9.26
CA ALA A 284 -10.84 14.31 8.54
C ALA A 284 -9.54 15.11 8.31
N GLY A 285 -8.39 14.63 8.82
CA GLY A 285 -7.09 15.30 8.73
C GLY A 285 -6.48 15.33 7.33
N ARG A 286 -6.93 14.50 6.39
CA ARG A 286 -6.46 14.51 4.98
C ARG A 286 -7.60 14.79 4.00
N PRO A 287 -8.22 15.99 4.03
CA PRO A 287 -9.42 16.30 3.25
C PRO A 287 -9.19 16.25 1.74
N ARG A 288 -7.95 16.45 1.28
CA ARG A 288 -7.60 16.34 -0.15
C ARG A 288 -7.75 14.91 -0.67
N ILE A 289 -7.37 13.90 0.12
CA ILE A 289 -7.59 12.49 -0.24
C ILE A 289 -9.08 12.18 -0.35
N THR A 290 -9.88 12.60 0.64
CA THR A 290 -11.34 12.43 0.59
C THR A 290 -11.94 13.08 -0.65
N SER A 291 -11.54 14.33 -0.96
CA SER A 291 -11.98 15.04 -2.17
C SER A 291 -11.59 14.32 -3.45
N LEU A 292 -10.39 13.72 -3.49
CA LEU A 292 -9.88 12.96 -4.61
C LEU A 292 -10.69 11.67 -4.84
N VAL A 293 -11.01 10.94 -3.77
CA VAL A 293 -11.85 9.74 -3.86
C VAL A 293 -13.25 10.08 -4.37
N LYS A 294 -13.85 11.18 -3.91
CA LYS A 294 -15.14 11.65 -4.45
C LYS A 294 -15.06 12.00 -5.93
N ARG A 295 -13.96 12.63 -6.37
CA ARG A 295 -13.75 12.92 -7.79
C ARG A 295 -13.75 11.64 -8.62
N PHE A 296 -13.13 10.57 -8.12
CA PHE A 296 -13.14 9.27 -8.79
C PHE A 296 -14.57 8.74 -8.91
N ALA A 297 -15.32 8.70 -7.80
CA ALA A 297 -16.71 8.24 -7.81
C ALA A 297 -17.61 9.08 -8.75
N ASN A 298 -17.50 10.41 -8.69
CA ASN A 298 -18.24 11.33 -9.55
C ASN A 298 -17.91 11.20 -11.05
N ALA A 299 -16.71 10.72 -11.39
CA ALA A 299 -16.31 10.42 -12.77
C ALA A 299 -16.81 9.05 -13.26
N GLY A 300 -17.56 8.30 -12.42
CA GLY A 300 -18.07 6.97 -12.72
C GLY A 300 -17.13 5.83 -12.30
N CYS A 301 -15.99 6.12 -11.67
CA CYS A 301 -15.11 5.07 -11.16
C CYS A 301 -15.85 4.27 -10.08
N LYS A 302 -15.76 2.94 -10.13
CA LYS A 302 -16.28 2.11 -9.04
C LYS A 302 -15.29 2.14 -7.87
N VAL A 303 -15.74 2.63 -6.73
CA VAL A 303 -14.89 2.80 -5.54
C VAL A 303 -15.41 1.95 -4.38
N TRP A 304 -14.53 1.14 -3.80
CA TRP A 304 -14.79 0.34 -2.61
C TRP A 304 -13.75 0.61 -1.54
N ILE A 305 -14.20 0.68 -0.29
CA ILE A 305 -13.32 0.88 0.86
C ILE A 305 -13.67 -0.16 1.93
N VAL A 306 -12.66 -0.86 2.45
CA VAL A 306 -12.76 -1.58 3.71
C VAL A 306 -11.95 -0.85 4.78
N VAL A 307 -12.57 -0.59 5.92
CA VAL A 307 -11.93 0.10 7.06
C VAL A 307 -11.95 -0.76 8.30
N GLY A 308 -10.88 -0.65 9.09
CA GLY A 308 -10.75 -1.27 10.41
C GLY A 308 -11.80 -0.81 11.40
N SER A 309 -11.82 -1.47 12.56
CA SER A 309 -12.70 -1.13 13.66
C SER A 309 -11.93 -0.66 14.88
N THR A 310 -12.60 0.10 15.75
CA THR A 310 -12.19 0.31 17.13
C THR A 310 -12.47 -0.94 17.97
N ASP A 311 -12.01 -0.94 19.23
CA ASP A 311 -12.33 -2.01 20.19
C ASP A 311 -13.84 -2.13 20.45
N ALA A 312 -14.57 -1.01 20.35
CA ALA A 312 -16.03 -0.96 20.46
C ALA A 312 -16.76 -1.44 19.19
N LYS A 313 -16.04 -2.04 18.23
CA LYS A 313 -16.56 -2.54 16.95
C LYS A 313 -17.22 -1.45 16.09
N GLU A 314 -16.76 -0.21 16.27
CA GLU A 314 -17.14 0.95 15.45
C GLU A 314 -16.19 1.08 14.27
N ILE A 315 -16.64 1.55 13.12
CA ILE A 315 -15.73 1.87 12.02
C ILE A 315 -14.72 2.92 12.49
N ASN A 316 -13.44 2.70 12.20
CA ASN A 316 -12.38 3.64 12.50
C ASN A 316 -12.29 4.73 11.42
N MET A 317 -13.41 5.43 11.22
CA MET A 317 -13.57 6.50 10.25
C MET A 317 -14.35 7.66 10.89
N THR A 318 -13.86 8.89 10.74
CA THR A 318 -14.59 10.07 11.25
C THR A 318 -15.94 10.22 10.54
N LYS A 319 -16.98 10.62 11.30
CA LYS A 319 -18.35 10.77 10.78
C LYS A 319 -18.46 11.65 9.53
N SER A 320 -17.70 12.74 9.49
CA SER A 320 -17.72 13.65 8.33
C SER A 320 -17.23 12.96 7.05
N VAL A 321 -16.10 12.27 7.10
CA VAL A 321 -15.55 11.51 5.96
C VAL A 321 -16.47 10.36 5.58
N TYR A 322 -17.00 9.66 6.57
CA TYR A 322 -17.97 8.58 6.38
C TYR A 322 -19.19 9.01 5.57
N THR A 323 -19.86 10.08 6.01
CA THR A 323 -21.03 10.62 5.31
C THR A 323 -20.64 11.14 3.92
N GLU A 324 -19.55 11.91 3.83
CA GLU A 324 -19.12 12.53 2.58
C GLU A 324 -18.81 11.51 1.47
N LEU A 325 -18.18 10.39 1.82
CA LEU A 325 -17.86 9.33 0.85
C LEU A 325 -19.10 8.50 0.46
N LEU A 326 -19.98 8.18 1.42
CA LEU A 326 -21.24 7.49 1.12
C LEU A 326 -22.15 8.34 0.22
N ASP A 327 -22.25 9.63 0.48
CA ASP A 327 -23.05 10.56 -0.34
C ASP A 327 -22.49 10.68 -1.78
N ALA A 328 -21.19 10.44 -1.97
CA ALA A 328 -20.55 10.36 -3.28
C ALA A 328 -20.71 8.99 -3.97
N GLY A 329 -21.42 8.03 -3.35
CA GLY A 329 -21.64 6.69 -3.90
C GLY A 329 -20.51 5.70 -3.67
N VAL A 330 -19.56 5.99 -2.78
CA VAL A 330 -18.49 5.06 -2.41
C VAL A 330 -19.06 3.91 -1.58
N LYS A 331 -18.71 2.66 -1.93
CA LYS A 331 -19.17 1.47 -1.20
C LYS A 331 -18.22 1.19 -0.03
N ILE A 332 -18.66 1.49 1.20
CA ILE A 332 -17.84 1.32 2.41
C ILE A 332 -18.29 0.07 3.18
N ARG A 333 -17.32 -0.72 3.64
CA ARG A 333 -17.52 -1.78 4.62
C ARG A 333 -16.58 -1.62 5.79
N ARG A 334 -17.06 -1.99 6.98
CA ARG A 334 -16.25 -2.11 8.20
C ARG A 334 -15.88 -3.56 8.41
N MET A 335 -14.60 -3.85 8.66
CA MET A 335 -14.15 -5.17 9.05
C MET A 335 -13.25 -5.08 10.29
N ASP A 336 -13.40 -6.04 11.20
CA ASP A 336 -12.56 -6.11 12.38
C ASP A 336 -11.10 -6.36 11.99
N MET A 337 -10.19 -5.75 12.75
CA MET A 337 -8.75 -6.01 12.64
C MET A 337 -8.16 -5.75 11.23
N VAL A 338 -8.74 -4.85 10.43
CA VAL A 338 -8.03 -4.34 9.24
C VAL A 338 -6.91 -3.41 9.72
N HIS A 339 -5.68 -3.78 9.38
CA HIS A 339 -4.48 -2.98 9.64
C HIS A 339 -3.73 -2.64 8.34
N ASP A 340 -4.32 -2.98 7.19
CA ASP A 340 -3.86 -2.57 5.87
C ASP A 340 -3.74 -1.06 5.72
N LYS A 341 -2.83 -0.65 4.83
CA LYS A 341 -2.73 0.70 4.27
C LYS A 341 -2.36 0.60 2.80
N PHE A 342 -3.31 0.22 1.95
CA PHE A 342 -3.08 0.08 0.52
C PHE A 342 -4.24 0.60 -0.31
N PHE A 343 -3.96 0.83 -1.59
CA PHE A 343 -5.00 0.90 -2.60
C PHE A 343 -4.56 0.25 -3.91
N ALA A 344 -5.50 -0.46 -4.53
CA ALA A 344 -5.35 -1.08 -5.83
C ALA A 344 -6.21 -0.32 -6.84
N LEU A 345 -5.57 0.25 -7.86
CA LEU A 345 -6.19 1.12 -8.84
C LEU A 345 -6.02 0.58 -10.26
N TYR A 346 -7.14 0.36 -10.93
CA TYR A 346 -7.20 0.22 -12.38
C TYR A 346 -7.82 1.50 -12.94
N ALA A 347 -7.05 2.28 -13.69
CA ALA A 347 -7.50 3.54 -14.30
C ALA A 347 -6.59 3.98 -15.44
N LYS A 348 -6.96 5.06 -16.12
CA LYS A 348 -6.15 5.67 -17.18
C LYS A 348 -5.04 6.53 -16.57
N PHE A 349 -3.80 6.29 -16.99
CA PHE A 349 -2.63 7.11 -16.70
C PHE A 349 -2.09 7.64 -18.03
N GLY A 350 -2.24 8.94 -18.27
CA GLY A 350 -2.06 9.50 -19.62
C GLY A 350 -3.15 8.97 -20.57
N SER A 351 -2.76 8.21 -21.60
CA SER A 351 -3.70 7.63 -22.57
C SER A 351 -4.01 6.14 -22.33
N ALA A 352 -3.27 5.45 -21.46
CA ALA A 352 -3.35 4.00 -21.30
C ALA A 352 -3.96 3.61 -19.96
N TYR A 353 -4.74 2.52 -19.94
CA TYR A 353 -5.14 1.89 -18.69
C TYR A 353 -3.97 1.10 -18.08
N GLN A 354 -3.83 1.20 -16.77
CA GLN A 354 -2.82 0.49 -16.01
C GLN A 354 -3.39 -0.04 -14.71
N TYR A 355 -2.81 -1.13 -14.23
CA TYR A 355 -3.05 -1.68 -12.91
C TYR A 355 -1.92 -1.22 -12.00
N ARG A 356 -2.25 -0.53 -10.91
CA ARG A 356 -1.28 -0.04 -9.94
C ARG A 356 -1.66 -0.45 -8.54
N VAL A 357 -0.64 -0.82 -7.76
CA VAL A 357 -0.73 -1.08 -6.34
C VAL A 357 0.08 -0.03 -5.61
N TYR A 358 -0.49 0.46 -4.52
CA TYR A 358 0.15 1.39 -3.62
C TYR A 358 0.00 0.86 -2.21
N THR A 359 1.06 0.91 -1.41
CA THR A 359 1.04 0.44 -0.02
C THR A 359 2.06 1.20 0.84
N GLY A 360 2.10 0.92 2.13
CA GLY A 360 3.08 1.48 3.04
C GLY A 360 2.59 1.40 4.48
N SER A 361 3.04 2.36 5.27
CA SER A 361 2.71 2.45 6.69
C SER A 361 1.68 3.53 7.03
N GLN A 362 1.44 4.48 6.10
CA GLN A 362 0.58 5.66 6.30
C GLN A 362 -0.91 5.33 6.39
N ASN A 363 -1.53 5.66 7.52
CA ASN A 363 -2.99 5.78 7.59
C ASN A 363 -3.45 7.09 6.93
N TRP A 364 -4.76 7.25 6.71
CA TRP A 364 -5.31 8.48 6.16
C TRP A 364 -5.66 9.48 7.28
N SER A 365 -4.63 10.01 7.95
CA SER A 365 -4.73 10.98 9.05
C SER A 365 -3.70 12.10 8.95
N GLN A 366 -3.93 13.20 9.67
CA GLN A 366 -2.98 14.33 9.74
C GLN A 366 -1.61 13.88 10.24
N ASP A 367 -1.58 13.09 11.32
CA ASP A 367 -0.33 12.67 11.96
C ASP A 367 0.52 11.85 10.98
N ALA A 368 -0.10 10.95 10.19
CA ALA A 368 0.60 10.18 9.16
C ALA A 368 1.13 11.03 7.99
N LEU A 369 0.60 12.24 7.80
CA LEU A 369 1.08 13.19 6.79
C LEU A 369 2.25 14.03 7.32
N SER A 370 2.06 14.68 8.47
CA SER A 370 2.94 15.79 8.91
C SER A 370 3.66 15.56 10.22
N GLU A 371 3.41 14.46 10.93
CA GLU A 371 3.98 14.24 12.27
C GLU A 371 4.79 12.95 12.35
N ASN A 372 4.30 11.86 11.78
CA ASN A 372 4.95 10.57 11.83
C ASN A 372 5.96 10.41 10.69
N GLU A 373 7.00 9.62 10.96
CA GLU A 373 7.82 9.04 9.89
C GLU A 373 7.12 7.84 9.30
N GLU A 374 6.72 7.98 8.05
CA GLU A 374 6.02 6.94 7.34
C GLU A 374 6.64 6.72 5.98
N ILE A 375 6.37 5.56 5.40
CA ILE A 375 6.63 5.30 3.98
C ILE A 375 5.33 5.07 3.24
N PHE A 376 5.26 5.62 2.04
CA PHE A 376 4.26 5.36 1.04
C PHE A 376 4.98 4.91 -0.23
N VAL A 377 4.54 3.82 -0.84
CA VAL A 377 5.20 3.19 -1.98
C VAL A 377 4.19 3.02 -3.11
N LYS A 378 4.57 3.51 -4.29
CA LYS A 378 3.86 3.34 -5.55
C LYS A 378 4.61 2.30 -6.37
N MET A 379 4.01 1.13 -6.56
CA MET A 379 4.58 0.11 -7.43
C MET A 379 4.48 0.56 -8.90
N ALA A 380 5.47 0.19 -9.71
CA ALA A 380 5.39 0.39 -11.14
C ALA A 380 4.19 -0.38 -11.73
N PRO A 381 3.58 0.14 -12.82
CA PRO A 381 2.34 -0.40 -13.32
C PRO A 381 2.49 -1.80 -13.91
N GLU A 382 1.46 -2.62 -13.73
CA GLU A 382 1.20 -3.80 -14.56
C GLU A 382 0.29 -3.41 -15.72
N SER A 383 0.47 -4.05 -16.87
CA SER A 383 -0.30 -3.80 -18.10
C SER A 383 -0.60 -5.11 -18.82
N GLY A 384 -1.54 -5.08 -19.75
CA GLY A 384 -2.01 -6.27 -20.46
C GLY A 384 -3.02 -7.08 -19.65
N SER A 385 -3.15 -8.37 -19.97
CA SER A 385 -4.17 -9.27 -19.41
C SER A 385 -3.74 -10.01 -18.15
N THR A 386 -2.50 -9.82 -17.69
CA THR A 386 -1.95 -10.47 -16.51
C THR A 386 -1.34 -9.44 -15.59
N HIS A 387 -1.87 -9.34 -14.38
CA HIS A 387 -1.49 -8.34 -13.38
C HIS A 387 -1.45 -9.00 -11.99
N PRO A 388 -0.57 -9.99 -11.79
CA PRO A 388 -0.57 -10.83 -10.60
C PRO A 388 -0.36 -10.08 -9.29
N LEU A 389 0.36 -8.95 -9.28
CA LEU A 389 0.48 -8.14 -8.06
C LEU A 389 -0.87 -7.48 -7.74
N TYR A 390 -1.48 -6.83 -8.73
CA TYR A 390 -2.82 -6.25 -8.58
C TYR A 390 -3.86 -7.31 -8.17
N ASP A 391 -3.83 -8.48 -8.79
CA ASP A 391 -4.77 -9.57 -8.50
C ASP A 391 -4.63 -10.10 -7.08
N GLY A 392 -3.40 -10.22 -6.58
CA GLY A 392 -3.15 -10.58 -5.18
C GLY A 392 -3.76 -9.56 -4.21
N PHE A 393 -3.52 -8.27 -4.43
CA PHE A 393 -4.12 -7.21 -3.62
C PHE A 393 -5.63 -7.12 -3.76
N TYR A 394 -6.17 -7.42 -4.95
CA TYR A 394 -7.59 -7.50 -5.21
C TYR A 394 -8.25 -8.66 -4.43
N ALA A 395 -7.65 -9.85 -4.44
CA ALA A 395 -8.14 -10.99 -3.68
C ALA A 395 -8.06 -10.73 -2.17
N HIS A 396 -6.93 -10.21 -1.66
CA HIS A 396 -6.77 -9.81 -0.26
C HIS A 396 -7.78 -8.74 0.18
N PHE A 397 -8.05 -7.75 -0.69
CA PHE A 397 -9.11 -6.78 -0.44
C PHE A 397 -10.46 -7.48 -0.23
N ASN A 398 -10.80 -8.44 -1.08
CA ASN A 398 -12.08 -9.15 -1.02
C ASN A 398 -12.17 -10.05 0.23
N ASP A 399 -11.06 -10.59 0.73
CA ASP A 399 -11.01 -11.39 1.95
C ASP A 399 -11.50 -10.60 3.17
N ALA A 400 -11.18 -9.30 3.25
CA ALA A 400 -11.71 -8.40 4.26
C ALA A 400 -13.08 -7.81 3.88
N TYR A 401 -13.22 -7.34 2.64
CA TYR A 401 -14.41 -6.61 2.19
C TYR A 401 -15.66 -7.50 2.17
N ASN A 402 -15.58 -8.71 1.61
CA ASN A 402 -16.76 -9.57 1.41
C ASN A 402 -17.43 -10.00 2.72
N TYR A 403 -16.68 -9.98 3.82
CA TYR A 403 -17.13 -10.37 5.16
C TYR A 403 -17.34 -9.19 6.10
N GLY A 404 -17.05 -7.96 5.64
CA GLY A 404 -17.28 -6.74 6.41
C GLY A 404 -18.76 -6.34 6.50
N VAL A 405 -19.10 -5.61 7.55
CA VAL A 405 -20.41 -4.98 7.73
C VAL A 405 -20.59 -3.86 6.72
N THR A 406 -21.71 -3.86 5.99
CA THR A 406 -22.03 -2.79 5.03
C THR A 406 -22.41 -1.51 5.76
N CYS A 407 -21.77 -0.41 5.35
CA CYS A 407 -21.95 0.90 5.94
C CYS A 407 -22.96 1.73 5.14
N THR A 408 -23.83 2.42 5.85
CA THR A 408 -24.88 3.31 5.32
C THR A 408 -24.95 4.58 6.17
N THR A 409 -25.50 5.67 5.63
CA THR A 409 -25.64 6.92 6.40
C THR A 409 -26.48 6.74 7.67
N SER A 410 -27.46 5.84 7.65
CA SER A 410 -28.35 5.53 8.78
C SER A 410 -27.74 4.67 9.88
N ASN A 411 -26.67 3.91 9.62
CA ASN A 411 -26.11 2.97 10.60
C ASN A 411 -24.75 3.40 11.18
N TYR A 412 -24.33 4.66 11.01
CA TYR A 412 -23.10 5.15 11.65
C TYR A 412 -23.12 4.85 13.17
N PRO A 413 -22.04 4.29 13.76
CA PRO A 413 -20.70 4.09 13.21
C PRO A 413 -20.47 2.69 12.60
N CYS A 414 -21.43 2.18 11.83
CA CYS A 414 -21.36 0.91 11.09
C CYS A 414 -21.08 -0.30 12.00
N LYS A 415 -21.76 -0.37 13.15
CA LYS A 415 -21.67 -1.50 14.09
C LYS A 415 -22.30 -2.77 13.51
N SER A 416 -21.73 -3.92 13.85
CA SER A 416 -22.35 -5.25 13.61
C SER A 416 -23.52 -5.49 14.55
#